data_AF-A0A519NIY8-F1
#
_entry.id   AF-A0A519NIY8-F1
#
_cell.length_a   1.000
_cell.length_b   1.000
_cell.length_c   1.000
_cell.angle_alpha   90.00
_cell.angle_beta   90.00
_cell.angle_gamma   90.00
#
_symmetry.space_group_name_H-M   'P 1'
#
loop_
_entity.id
_entity.type
_entity.pdbx_description
1 polymer ?
#
loop_
_entity_poly.entity_id
_entity_poly.type
_entity_poly.pdbx_seq_one_letter_code
_entity_poly.pdbx_strand_id
1 'polypeptide(L)'
;MGFISEFKAFAMKGNVVDLAIGVIIGAAFGKIVTSLIEDVITPLILKPALEAANLEKIGDLTLFGTVKYGNFLSAVINFVIVAFVLFLIIKGINSTRKKEADVPAAPPAPSNEEKLLMEIRDALKSRP
;
A
#
# COMPACT_ATOMS: atom_id res chain seq x y z
N MET A 1 -8.61 -28.83 26.72
CA MET A 1 -7.62 -27.83 26.24
C MET A 1 -8.09 -26.46 26.72
N GLY A 2 -7.19 -25.60 27.19
CA GLY A 2 -7.59 -24.29 27.72
C GLY A 2 -7.76 -23.27 26.59
N PHE A 3 -8.59 -22.25 26.81
CA PHE A 3 -8.83 -21.14 25.88
C PHE A 3 -7.53 -20.55 25.28
N ILE A 4 -6.46 -20.43 26.08
CA ILE A 4 -5.14 -19.93 25.65
C ILE A 4 -4.49 -20.85 24.60
N SER A 5 -4.63 -22.17 24.72
CA SER A 5 -4.09 -23.12 23.74
C SER A 5 -4.86 -23.08 22.42
N GLU A 6 -6.17 -22.89 22.47
CA GLU A 6 -7.03 -22.75 21.28
C GLU A 6 -6.80 -21.41 20.58
N PHE A 7 -6.66 -20.33 21.35
CA PHE A 7 -6.32 -19.01 20.83
C PHE A 7 -4.94 -18.99 20.17
N LYS A 8 -3.92 -19.61 20.78
CA LYS A 8 -2.59 -19.74 20.18
C LYS A 8 -2.66 -20.53 18.86
N ALA A 9 -3.40 -21.65 18.82
CA ALA A 9 -3.56 -22.44 17.61
C ALA A 9 -4.29 -21.67 16.49
N PHE A 10 -5.29 -20.85 16.84
CA PHE A 10 -5.97 -19.96 15.91
C PHE A 10 -5.04 -18.85 15.39
N ALA A 11 -4.34 -18.17 16.30
CA ALA A 11 -3.44 -17.06 15.97
C ALA A 11 -2.21 -17.50 15.16
N MET A 12 -1.75 -18.74 15.33
CA MET A 12 -0.63 -19.31 14.56
C MET A 12 -1.05 -19.86 13.19
N LYS A 13 -2.32 -19.74 12.78
CA LYS A 13 -2.68 -19.97 11.37
C LYS A 13 -1.98 -18.92 10.52
N GLY A 14 -1.05 -19.35 9.65
CA GLY A 14 -0.20 -18.45 8.84
C GLY A 14 -0.96 -17.34 8.13
N ASN A 15 -2.13 -17.64 7.57
CA ASN A 15 -2.99 -16.64 6.91
C ASN A 15 -3.47 -15.49 7.82
N VAL A 16 -3.59 -15.71 9.14
CA VAL A 16 -3.98 -14.67 10.11
C VAL A 16 -2.79 -13.79 10.47
N VAL A 17 -1.61 -14.38 10.62
CA VAL A 17 -0.38 -13.65 10.95
C VAL A 17 0.04 -12.75 9.79
N ASP A 18 0.05 -13.28 8.56
CA ASP A 18 0.42 -12.52 7.36
C ASP A 18 -0.56 -11.36 7.11
N LEU A 19 -1.86 -11.60 7.32
CA LEU A 19 -2.88 -10.56 7.24
C LEU A 19 -2.66 -9.47 8.29
N ALA A 20 -2.39 -9.85 9.56
CA ALA A 20 -2.14 -8.89 10.63
C ALA A 20 -0.92 -8.02 10.33
N ILE A 21 0.17 -8.62 9.84
CA ILE A 21 1.38 -7.91 9.43
C ILE A 21 1.07 -6.95 8.29
N GLY A 22 0.34 -7.39 7.26
CA GLY A 22 -0.05 -6.55 6.12
C GLY A 22 -0.86 -5.32 6.54
N VAL A 23 -1.83 -5.49 7.45
CA VAL A 23 -2.65 -4.39 7.97
C VAL A 23 -1.82 -3.39 8.78
N ILE A 24 -0.94 -3.88 9.67
CA ILE A 24 -0.10 -3.02 10.51
C ILE A 24 0.88 -2.22 9.66
N ILE A 25 1.56 -2.88 8.70
CA ILE A 25 2.48 -2.22 7.77
C ILE A 25 1.73 -1.22 6.90
N GLY A 26 0.55 -1.58 6.38
CA GLY A 26 -0.28 -0.68 5.59
C GLY A 26 -0.68 0.57 6.36
N ALA A 27 -1.10 0.43 7.61
CA ALA A 27 -1.45 1.55 8.48
C ALA A 27 -0.24 2.45 8.80
N ALA A 28 0.92 1.86 9.09
CA ALA A 28 2.15 2.60 9.35
C ALA A 28 2.65 3.34 8.10
N PHE A 29 2.63 2.68 6.94
CA PHE A 29 3.02 3.26 5.66
C PHE A 29 2.09 4.42 5.27
N GLY A 30 0.78 4.28 5.52
CA GLY A 30 -0.18 5.36 5.34
C GLY A 30 0.22 6.64 6.08
N LYS A 31 0.68 6.54 7.33
CA LYS A 31 1.16 7.71 8.10
C LYS A 31 2.40 8.37 7.49
N ILE A 32 3.33 7.59 6.96
CA ILE A 32 4.53 8.11 6.28
C ILE A 32 4.13 8.90 5.04
N VAL A 33 3.20 8.36 4.25
CA VAL A 33 2.65 9.04 3.07
C VAL A 33 1.95 10.33 3.47
N THR A 34 1.09 10.29 4.49
CA THR A 34 0.38 11.48 4.99
C THR A 34 1.36 12.56 5.43
N SER A 35 2.39 12.22 6.22
CA SER A 35 3.41 13.19 6.67
C SER A 35 4.20 13.79 5.50
N LEU A 36 4.60 12.99 4.50
CA LEU A 36 5.25 13.53 3.30
C LEU A 36 4.38 14.58 2.59
N ILE A 37 3.07 14.40 2.61
CA ILE A 37 2.16 15.29 1.89
C ILE A 37 1.85 16.53 2.71
N GLU A 38 1.49 16.37 3.98
CA GLU A 38 1.10 17.46 4.87
C GLU A 38 2.32 18.31 5.26
N ASP A 39 3.45 17.69 5.56
CA ASP A 39 4.62 18.36 6.13
C ASP A 39 5.63 18.80 5.06
N VAL A 40 5.66 18.17 3.88
CA VAL A 40 6.64 18.50 2.82
C VAL A 40 5.96 19.08 1.59
N ILE A 41 5.09 18.32 0.91
CA ILE A 41 4.50 18.74 -0.37
C ILE A 41 3.61 19.97 -0.22
N THR A 42 2.72 19.97 0.79
CA THR A 42 1.76 21.06 1.00
C THR A 42 2.47 22.39 1.26
N PRO A 43 3.42 22.52 2.21
CA PRO A 43 4.11 23.79 2.42
C PRO A 43 5.06 24.18 1.28
N LEU A 44 5.77 23.24 0.63
CA LEU A 44 6.74 23.60 -0.41
C LEU A 44 6.10 23.90 -1.77
N ILE A 45 5.03 23.19 -2.13
CA ILE A 45 4.46 23.25 -3.49
C ILE A 45 3.09 23.90 -3.44
N LEU A 46 2.22 23.44 -2.55
CA LEU A 46 0.81 23.81 -2.60
C LEU A 46 0.55 25.23 -2.06
N LYS A 47 1.18 25.61 -0.94
CA LYS A 47 1.05 26.98 -0.38
C LYS A 47 1.53 28.06 -1.35
N PRO A 48 2.76 28.01 -1.90
CA PRO A 48 3.19 29.02 -2.86
C PRO A 48 2.40 28.98 -4.18
N ALA A 49 1.90 27.81 -4.61
CA ALA A 49 1.00 27.73 -5.77
C ALA A 49 -0.38 28.38 -5.51
N LEU A 50 -0.92 28.25 -4.29
CA LEU A 50 -2.17 28.90 -3.87
C LEU A 50 -2.01 30.42 -3.74
N GLU A 51 -0.90 30.87 -3.16
CA GLU A 51 -0.55 32.30 -3.09
C GLU A 51 -0.44 32.90 -4.49
N ALA A 52 0.27 32.23 -5.41
CA ALA A 52 0.37 32.66 -6.81
C ALA A 52 -0.98 32.72 -7.53
N ALA A 53 -1.95 31.90 -7.11
CA ALA A 53 -3.30 31.86 -7.68
C ALA A 53 -4.30 32.82 -6.99
N ASN A 54 -3.88 33.64 -6.00
CA ASN A 54 -4.77 34.44 -5.14
C ASN A 54 -5.86 33.61 -4.42
N LEU A 55 -5.56 32.35 -4.14
CA LEU A 55 -6.47 31.39 -3.50
C LEU A 55 -6.06 31.09 -2.06
N GLU A 56 -5.39 32.02 -1.37
CA GLU A 56 -4.86 31.83 0.00
C GLU A 56 -5.90 31.36 1.02
N LYS A 57 -7.19 31.56 0.74
CA LYS A 57 -8.30 31.19 1.62
C LYS A 57 -9.31 30.26 0.94
N ILE A 58 -8.86 29.21 0.26
CA ILE A 58 -9.79 28.17 -0.25
C ILE A 58 -10.72 27.69 0.87
N GLY A 59 -10.22 27.55 2.11
CA GLY A 59 -11.00 27.11 3.27
C GLY A 59 -12.15 28.04 3.70
N ASP A 60 -12.05 29.35 3.43
CA ASP A 60 -13.08 30.34 3.78
C ASP A 60 -14.09 30.57 2.65
N LEU A 61 -13.95 29.86 1.52
CA LEU A 61 -14.90 29.96 0.42
C LEU A 61 -16.28 29.48 0.87
N THR A 62 -17.23 30.41 0.84
CA THR A 62 -18.63 30.18 1.18
C THR A 62 -19.50 30.41 -0.05
N LEU A 63 -20.41 29.47 -0.32
CA LEU A 63 -21.49 29.64 -1.28
C LEU A 63 -22.70 30.15 -0.49
N PHE A 64 -23.26 31.28 -0.91
CA PHE A 64 -24.43 31.92 -0.29
C PHE A 64 -24.27 32.26 1.21
N GLY A 65 -23.04 32.41 1.71
CA GLY A 65 -22.77 32.76 3.12
C GLY A 65 -23.05 31.64 4.14
N THR A 66 -23.49 30.45 3.71
CA THR A 66 -23.85 29.33 4.62
C THR A 66 -23.09 28.05 4.30
N VAL A 67 -22.78 27.79 3.02
CA VAL A 67 -22.11 26.54 2.61
C VAL A 67 -20.60 26.75 2.54
N LYS A 68 -19.87 26.35 3.58
CA LYS A 68 -18.40 26.33 3.62
C LYS A 68 -17.85 25.17 2.79
N TYR A 69 -17.92 25.28 1.46
CA TYR A 69 -17.40 24.26 0.55
C TYR A 69 -15.87 24.26 0.47
N GLY A 70 -15.23 25.32 0.98
CA GLY A 70 -13.78 25.45 1.03
C GLY A 70 -13.04 24.27 1.64
N ASN A 71 -13.51 23.79 2.80
CA ASN A 71 -12.89 22.64 3.46
C ASN A 71 -13.05 21.34 2.67
N PHE A 72 -14.21 21.15 2.03
CA PHE A 72 -14.43 20.02 1.15
C PHE A 72 -13.53 20.07 -0.09
N LEU A 73 -13.39 21.24 -0.72
CA LEU A 73 -12.52 21.42 -1.87
C LEU A 73 -11.04 21.19 -1.51
N SER A 74 -10.59 21.69 -0.35
CA SER A 74 -9.25 21.39 0.18
C SER A 74 -9.04 19.88 0.39
N ALA A 75 -10.04 19.17 0.93
CA ALA A 75 -9.96 17.72 1.11
C ALA A 75 -9.86 16.95 -0.23
N VAL A 76 -10.61 17.39 -1.25
CA VAL A 76 -10.54 16.81 -2.61
C VAL A 76 -9.16 17.06 -3.24
N ILE A 77 -8.64 18.28 -3.14
CA ILE A 77 -7.30 18.62 -3.66
C ILE A 77 -6.24 17.77 -2.95
N ASN A 78 -6.31 17.65 -1.62
CA ASN A 78 -5.39 16.81 -0.85
C ASN A 78 -5.46 15.34 -1.31
N PHE A 79 -6.65 14.77 -1.47
CA PHE A 79 -6.82 13.41 -1.96
C PHE A 79 -6.19 13.19 -3.33
N VAL A 80 -6.38 14.13 -4.27
CA VAL A 80 -5.78 14.04 -5.62
C VAL A 80 -4.25 14.10 -5.55
N ILE A 81 -3.68 14.96 -4.70
CA ILE A 81 -2.24 15.05 -4.48
C ILE A 81 -1.70 13.74 -3.89
N VAL A 82 -2.36 13.19 -2.87
CA VAL A 82 -1.99 11.90 -2.27
C VAL A 82 -1.96 10.81 -3.32
N ALA A 83 -3.03 10.69 -4.12
CA ALA A 83 -3.13 9.70 -5.17
C ALA A 83 -2.01 9.87 -6.22
N PHE A 84 -1.70 11.11 -6.60
CA PHE A 84 -0.64 11.41 -7.56
C PHE A 84 0.75 11.07 -7.02
N VAL A 85 1.05 11.42 -5.77
CA VAL A 85 2.32 11.07 -5.11
C VAL A 85 2.46 9.56 -4.97
N LEU A 86 1.40 8.85 -4.53
CA LEU A 86 1.39 7.38 -4.49
C LEU A 86 1.66 6.78 -5.87
N PHE A 87 1.02 7.32 -6.90
CA PHE A 87 1.25 6.89 -8.28
C PHE A 87 2.70 7.07 -8.71
N LEU A 88 3.34 8.20 -8.38
CA LEU A 88 4.76 8.42 -8.67
C LEU A 88 5.67 7.43 -7.93
N ILE A 89 5.40 7.14 -6.66
CA ILE A 89 6.16 6.15 -5.86
C ILE A 89 6.01 4.75 -6.47
N ILE A 90 4.78 4.31 -6.75
CA ILE A 90 4.51 3.00 -7.36
C ILE A 90 5.15 2.91 -8.74
N LYS A 91 5.06 3.98 -9.54
CA LYS A 91 5.72 4.06 -10.86
C LYS A 91 7.24 3.98 -10.73
N GLY A 92 7.83 4.63 -9.72
CA GLY A 92 9.26 4.56 -9.42
C GLY A 92 9.70 3.14 -9.10
N ILE A 93 8.98 2.47 -8.19
CA ILE A 93 9.24 1.07 -7.80
C ILE A 93 9.04 0.12 -9.00
N ASN A 94 7.97 0.28 -9.77
CA ASN A 94 7.73 -0.55 -10.96
C ASN A 94 8.77 -0.30 -12.07
N SER A 95 9.34 0.90 -12.16
CA SER A 95 10.40 1.24 -13.09
C SER A 95 11.72 0.55 -12.73
N THR A 96 12.06 0.45 -11.44
CA THR A 96 13.24 -0.30 -10.97
C THR A 96 13.03 -1.81 -11.05
N ARG A 97 11.84 -2.34 -10.72
CA ARG A 97 11.55 -3.77 -10.89
C ARG A 97 11.54 -4.22 -12.35
N LYS A 98 11.22 -3.34 -13.30
CA LYS A 98 11.39 -3.62 -14.74
C LYS A 98 12.85 -3.85 -15.15
N LYS A 99 13.84 -3.33 -14.40
CA LYS A 99 15.27 -3.62 -14.63
C LYS A 99 15.75 -4.93 -14.00
N GLU A 100 15.06 -5.44 -12.99
CA GLU A 100 15.36 -6.74 -12.37
C GLU A 100 14.60 -7.90 -13.03
N ALA A 101 13.53 -7.62 -13.78
CA ALA A 101 12.76 -8.63 -14.51
C ALA A 101 13.49 -9.25 -15.72
N ASP A 102 14.69 -8.77 -16.08
CA ASP A 102 15.60 -9.41 -17.05
C ASP A 102 16.57 -10.41 -16.40
N VAL A 103 16.55 -10.53 -15.06
CA VAL A 103 17.02 -11.75 -14.41
C VAL A 103 15.77 -12.62 -14.31
N PRO A 104 15.69 -13.77 -15.02
CA PRO A 104 14.61 -14.71 -14.80
C PRO A 104 14.56 -14.96 -13.30
N ALA A 105 13.47 -14.52 -12.64
CA ALA A 105 13.21 -14.91 -11.27
C ALA A 105 13.32 -16.44 -11.28
N ALA A 106 14.35 -16.97 -10.61
CA ALA A 106 14.52 -18.41 -10.53
C ALA A 106 13.16 -18.96 -10.09
N PRO A 107 12.55 -19.87 -10.87
CA PRO A 107 11.22 -20.36 -10.56
C PRO A 107 11.20 -20.74 -9.07
N PRO A 108 10.14 -20.34 -8.33
CA PRO A 108 10.08 -20.55 -6.90
C PRO A 108 10.47 -21.99 -6.62
N ALA A 109 11.41 -22.18 -5.68
CA ALA A 109 11.89 -23.51 -5.34
C ALA A 109 10.66 -24.38 -5.06
N PRO A 110 10.56 -25.57 -5.67
CA PRO A 110 9.38 -26.39 -5.54
C PRO A 110 9.09 -26.63 -4.06
N SER A 111 7.87 -26.31 -3.66
CA SER A 111 7.31 -26.57 -2.34
C SER A 111 7.49 -28.04 -1.97
N ASN A 112 7.44 -28.35 -0.68
CA ASN A 112 7.56 -29.73 -0.22
C ASN A 112 6.48 -30.62 -0.85
N GLU A 113 5.29 -30.08 -1.11
CA GLU A 113 4.23 -30.77 -1.84
C GLU A 113 4.62 -31.03 -3.29
N GLU A 114 5.16 -30.04 -4.01
CA GLU A 114 5.62 -30.24 -5.38
C GLU A 114 6.79 -31.24 -5.48
N LYS A 115 7.67 -31.28 -4.47
CA LYS A 115 8.73 -32.31 -4.36
C LYS A 115 8.14 -33.70 -4.15
N LEU A 116 7.22 -33.85 -3.21
CA LEU A 116 6.52 -35.11 -2.97
C LEU A 116 5.73 -35.56 -4.20
N LEU A 117 5.09 -34.64 -4.91
CA LEU A 117 4.37 -34.92 -6.15
C LEU A 117 5.31 -35.32 -7.29
N MET A 118 6.50 -34.72 -7.38
CA MET A 118 7.54 -35.16 -8.32
C MET A 118 8.04 -36.57 -7.98
N GLU A 119 8.32 -36.85 -6.70
CA GLU A 119 8.71 -38.18 -6.23
C GLU A 119 7.61 -39.22 -6.51
N ILE A 120 6.34 -38.89 -6.27
CA ILE A 120 5.19 -39.75 -6.58
C ILE A 120 5.06 -39.97 -8.09
N ARG A 121 5.20 -38.92 -8.91
CA ARG A 121 5.19 -39.04 -10.38
C ARG A 121 6.28 -39.98 -10.85
N ASP A 122 7.49 -39.85 -10.32
CA ASP A 122 8.63 -40.66 -10.71
C ASP A 122 8.49 -42.12 -10.22
N ALA A 123 7.91 -42.32 -9.03
CA ALA A 123 7.54 -43.64 -8.51
C ALA A 123 6.41 -44.32 -9.32
N LEU A 124 5.45 -43.54 -9.85
CA LEU A 124 4.41 -44.06 -10.73
C LEU A 124 4.95 -44.38 -12.13
N LYS A 125 5.87 -43.57 -12.66
CA LYS A 125 6.49 -43.79 -13.97
C LYS A 125 7.43 -45.00 -13.99
N SER A 126 7.97 -45.36 -12.82
CA SER A 126 8.84 -46.53 -12.61
C SER A 126 8.09 -47.81 -12.23
N ARG A 127 6.76 -47.76 -12.05
CA ARG A 127 5.93 -48.96 -11.96
C ARG A 127 5.68 -49.51 -13.38
N PRO A 128 5.97 -50.80 -13.62
CA PRO A 128 5.65 -51.46 -14.89
C PRO A 128 4.14 -51.63 -15.11
#